data_AF-A0A0P7YNG5-F1
#
_entry.id   AF-A0A0P7YNG5-F1
#
_cell.length_a   1.000
_cell.length_b   1.000
_cell.length_c   1.000
_cell.angle_alpha   90.00
_cell.angle_beta   90.00
_cell.angle_gamma   90.00
#
_symmetry.space_group_name_H-M   'P 1'
#
loop_
_entity.id
_entity.type
_entity.pdbx_description
1 polymer ?
#
loop_
_entity_poly.entity_id
_entity_poly.type
_entity_poly.pdbx_seq_one_letter_code
_entity_poly.pdbx_strand_id
1 'polypeptide(L)' 'MSEYSWNFWFTLPIYPYGQRRTLRREVVRDRLWTFDQLQGIFYVVVPIRMTVLKLDAGGLLVYAPIAP' A
#
# COMPACT_ATOMS: atom_id res chain seq x y z
N MET A 1 24.85 4.16 6.67
CA MET A 1 24.08 4.02 5.41
C MET A 1 23.58 2.59 5.37
N SER A 2 22.26 2.38 5.24
CA SER A 2 21.68 1.03 5.10
C SER A 2 22.18 0.42 3.78
N GLU A 3 22.53 -0.86 3.76
CA GLU A 3 23.02 -1.57 2.56
C GLU A 3 22.06 -1.52 1.37
N TYR A 4 20.82 -1.05 1.55
CA TYR A 4 19.77 -1.00 0.53
C TYR A 4 19.40 0.41 0.05
N SER A 5 20.18 1.45 0.39
CA SER A 5 19.89 2.80 -0.10
C SER A 5 20.54 3.05 -1.48
N TRP A 6 19.76 2.96 -2.56
CA TRP A 6 20.20 3.36 -3.89
C TRP A 6 19.85 4.83 -4.15
N ASN A 7 20.84 5.72 -4.07
CA ASN A 7 20.64 7.17 -4.17
C ASN A 7 20.05 7.64 -5.51
N PHE A 8 20.10 6.82 -6.57
CA PHE A 8 19.58 7.17 -7.88
C PHE A 8 18.14 6.71 -8.13
N TRP A 9 17.41 6.22 -7.11
CA TRP A 9 16.02 5.74 -7.27
C TRP A 9 15.08 6.73 -7.95
N PHE A 10 15.30 8.03 -7.75
CA PHE A 10 14.50 9.10 -8.32
C PHE A 10 14.63 9.21 -9.85
N THR A 11 15.65 8.60 -10.44
CA THR A 11 15.84 8.52 -11.90
C THR A 11 14.95 7.47 -12.55
N LEU A 12 14.41 6.52 -11.78
CA LEU A 12 13.43 5.58 -12.29
C LEU A 12 12.07 6.27 -12.41
N PRO A 13 11.28 5.94 -13.43
CA PRO A 13 9.97 6.54 -13.65
C PRO A 13 8.91 5.91 -12.73
N ILE A 14 9.13 5.92 -11.41
CA ILE A 14 8.30 5.25 -10.40
C ILE A 14 7.38 6.23 -9.66
N TYR A 15 6.08 5.97 -9.71
CA TYR A 15 5.07 6.79 -9.02
C TYR A 15 4.67 6.13 -7.69
N PRO A 16 4.45 6.90 -6.61
CA PRO A 16 4.36 8.36 -6.55
C PRO A 16 5.66 8.96 -5.95
N TYR A 17 6.82 8.74 -6.57
CA TYR A 17 8.14 9.30 -6.22
C TYR A 17 8.33 9.70 -4.75
N GLY A 18 8.89 8.84 -3.90
CA GLY A 18 9.19 9.16 -2.50
C GLY A 18 7.98 9.44 -1.60
N GLN A 19 6.80 9.74 -2.15
CA GLN A 19 5.55 10.01 -1.45
C GLN A 19 4.60 8.83 -1.58
N ARG A 20 4.74 7.85 -0.69
CA ARG A 20 3.86 6.67 -0.63
C ARG A 20 2.70 6.94 0.34
N ARG A 21 1.73 7.75 -0.08
CA ARG A 21 0.53 7.98 0.73
C ARG A 21 -0.38 6.74 0.66
N THR A 22 -0.58 6.10 1.80
CA THR A 22 -1.61 5.06 1.96
C THR A 22 -2.95 5.68 2.37
N LEU A 23 -4.00 5.40 1.62
CA LEU A 23 -5.36 5.84 1.89
C LEU A 23 -6.13 4.72 2.60
N ARG A 24 -6.40 4.89 3.90
CA ARG A 24 -7.25 3.95 4.65
C ARG A 24 -8.72 4.35 4.52
N ARG A 25 -9.58 3.42 4.14
CA ARG A 25 -11.03 3.57 4.15
C ARG A 25 -11.69 2.44 4.92
N GLU A 26 -12.58 2.81 5.84
CA GLU A 26 -13.50 1.87 6.45
C GLU A 26 -14.70 1.66 5.52
N VAL A 27 -14.94 0.41 5.13
CA VAL A 27 -16.02 0.03 4.20
C VAL A 27 -17.18 -0.57 4.96
N VAL A 28 -16.88 -1.37 5.99
CA VAL A 28 -17.86 -1.87 6.95
C VAL A 28 -17.38 -1.46 8.33
N ARG A 29 -18.22 -0.72 9.04
CA ARG A 29 -17.92 -0.18 10.36
C ARG A 29 -17.43 -1.29 11.30
N ASP A 30 -16.30 -1.04 11.94
CA ASP A 30 -15.67 -1.90 12.95
C ASP A 30 -15.33 -3.34 12.47
N ARG A 31 -15.35 -3.59 11.14
CA ARG A 31 -15.16 -4.94 10.58
C ARG A 31 -14.31 -5.02 9.32
N LEU A 32 -14.38 -4.05 8.40
CA LEU A 32 -13.67 -4.11 7.12
C LEU A 32 -13.01 -2.78 6.76
N TRP A 33 -11.71 -2.84 6.50
CA TRP A 33 -10.91 -1.70 6.04
C TRP A 33 -10.18 -2.05 4.76
N THR A 34 -10.11 -1.08 3.86
CA THR A 34 -9.30 -1.12 2.64
C THR A 34 -8.20 -0.08 2.76
N PHE A 35 -7.03 -0.39 2.22
CA PHE A 35 -5.90 0.51 2.18
C PHE A 35 -5.37 0.54 0.75
N ASP A 36 -5.39 1.73 0.16
CA ASP A 36 -4.98 1.94 -1.23
C ASP A 36 -3.72 2.79 -1.28
N GLN A 37 -2.78 2.38 -2.12
CA GLN A 37 -1.61 3.17 -2.47
C GLN A 37 -1.46 3.21 -3.98
N LEU A 38 -1.16 4.37 -4.53
CA LEU A 38 -0.84 4.47 -5.95
C LEU A 38 0.55 3.88 -6.19
N GLN A 39 0.66 3.05 -7.22
CA GLN A 39 1.93 2.59 -7.74
C GLN A 39 1.91 2.72 -9.26
N GLY A 40 2.97 3.26 -9.83
CA GLY A 40 3.06 3.37 -11.28
C GLY A 40 4.47 3.25 -11.79
N ILE A 41 4.58 2.89 -13.06
CA ILE A 41 5.82 2.92 -13.83
C ILE A 41 5.53 3.48 -15.23
N PHE A 42 6.35 4.43 -15.69
CA PHE A 42 6.14 5.13 -16.95
C PHE A 42 4.74 5.74 -17.07
N TYR A 43 3.91 5.24 -17.99
CA TYR A 43 2.56 5.72 -18.28
C TYR A 43 1.46 4.82 -17.69
N VAL A 44 1.82 3.82 -16.87
CA VAL A 44 0.86 2.92 -16.20
C VAL A 44 0.84 3.27 -14.72
N VAL A 45 -0.35 3.59 -14.21
CA VAL A 45 -0.60 3.83 -12.79
C VAL A 45 -1.74 2.93 -12.35
N VAL A 46 -1.49 2.12 -11.32
CA VAL A 46 -2.47 1.20 -10.77
C VAL A 46 -2.65 1.46 -9.27
N PRO A 47 -3.89 1.35 -8.75
CA PRO A 47 -4.10 1.28 -7.32
C PRO A 47 -3.68 -0.10 -6.82
N ILE A 48 -2.81 -0.10 -5.81
CA ILE A 48 -2.42 -1.29 -5.06
C ILE A 48 -3.24 -1.30 -3.77
N ARG A 49 -3.99 -2.38 -3.56
CA ARG A 49 -4.97 -2.50 -2.47
C ARG A 49 -4.62 -3.64 -1.55
N MET A 50 -4.58 -3.35 -0.26
CA MET A 50 -4.66 -4.36 0.80
C MET A 50 -6.00 -4.24 1.53
N THR A 51 -6.53 -5.36 2.03
CA THR A 51 -7.80 -5.41 2.77
C THR A 51 -7.58 -6.05 4.13
N VAL A 52 -8.13 -5.45 5.18
CA VAL A 52 -8.10 -5.99 6.53
C VAL A 52 -9.53 -6.30 6.97
N LEU A 53 -9.76 -7.54 7.40
CA LEU A 53 -11.03 -8.03 7.90
C LEU A 53 -10.89 -8.47 9.35
N LYS A 54 -11.78 -8.00 10.22
CA LYS A 54 -11.91 -8.51 11.58
C LYS A 54 -12.75 -9.79 11.58
N LEU A 55 -12.17 -10.87 12.11
CA LEU A 55 -12.83 -12.18 12.17
C LEU A 55 -13.66 -12.31 13.45
N ASP A 56 -14.77 -13.05 13.37
CA ASP A 56 -15.68 -13.25 14.50
C ASP A 56 -15.05 -14.08 15.63
N ALA A 57 -14.20 -15.04 15.28
CA ALA A 57 -13.41 -15.82 16.22
C ALA A 57 -12.25 -15.02 16.87
N GLY A 58 -12.11 -13.73 16.54
CA GLY A 58 -11.00 -12.88 16.94
C GLY A 58 -9.89 -12.81 15.91
N GLY A 59 -9.02 -11.81 16.05
CA GLY A 59 -7.91 -11.56 15.13
C GLY A 59 -8.28 -10.79 13.86
N LEU A 60 -7.29 -10.61 12.98
CA LEU A 60 -7.41 -9.89 11.72
C LEU A 60 -6.91 -10.77 10.57
N LEU A 61 -7.70 -10.88 9.52
CA LEU A 61 -7.24 -11.37 8.22
C LEU A 61 -6.71 -10.19 7.41
N VAL A 62 -5.48 -10.29 6.95
CA VAL A 62 -4.86 -9.31 6.05
C VAL A 62 -4.73 -9.95 4.67
N TYR A 63 -5.50 -9.45 3.71
CA TYR A 63 -5.48 -9.91 2.33
C TYR A 63 -4.63 -8.99 1.47
N ALA A 64 -3.77 -9.59 0.64
CA ALA A 64 -2.79 -8.91 -0.21
C ALA A 64 -2.00 -7.84 0.58
N PRO A 65 -1.19 -8.22 1.59
CA PRO A 65 -0.39 -7.25 2.34
C PRO A 65 0.70 -6.64 1.46
N ILE A 66 0.81 -5.31 1.46
CA ILE A 66 1.93 -4.57 0.87
C ILE A 66 2.66 -3.83 1.98
N ALA A 67 3.99 -3.95 2.02
CA ALA A 67 4.82 -3.19 2.95
C ALA A 67 4.83 -1.69 2.57
N PRO A 68 4.73 -0.77 3.55
CA PRO A 68 4.87 0.67 3.31
C PRO A 68 6.26 1.10 2.78
#